data_AF-A0AAE1PPH2-F1
#
_entry.id   AF-A0AAE1PPH2-F1
#
_cell.length_a   1.000
_cell.length_b   1.000
_cell.length_c   1.000
_cell.angle_alpha   90.00
_cell.angle_beta   90.00
_cell.angle_gamma   90.00
#
_symmetry.space_group_name_H-M   'P 1'
#
loop_
_entity.id
_entity.type
_entity.pdbx_description
1 polymer ?
#
loop_
_entity_poly.entity_id
_entity_poly.type
_entity_poly.pdbx_seq_one_letter_code
_entity_poly.pdbx_strand_id
1 'polypeptide(L)'
;MIKYLAAAKILKKHKPCIDNAVFHLHYRVTFLIFIISGALVTAKEFVGTPIQCIVPKVVPKNVLNTFCYIMATFSVPRHWEKPLGEGVAYAGVGLAEEDDEIVYHAYYQWVPFMLVLQAVLFYLPHYLWKNLEGGIFSTIIAGLDKMTMDENSRHKKHHLLAQYMIKHLHMHLNWAIK
;
A
#
# COMPACT_ATOMS: atom_id res chain seq x y z
N MET A 1 -40.31 9.12 -4.15
CA MET A 1 -39.01 8.79 -3.51
C MET A 1 -37.84 8.70 -4.51
N ILE A 2 -38.00 8.00 -5.65
CA ILE A 2 -36.95 7.81 -6.67
C ILE A 2 -36.48 9.13 -7.35
N LYS A 3 -37.38 10.09 -7.57
CA LYS A 3 -37.04 11.40 -8.17
C LYS A 3 -36.09 12.24 -7.31
N TYR A 4 -36.16 12.11 -5.98
CA TYR A 4 -35.29 12.84 -5.05
C TYR A 4 -33.87 12.25 -4.99
N LEU A 5 -33.72 10.93 -5.20
CA LEU A 5 -32.41 10.28 -5.31
C LEU A 5 -31.70 10.68 -6.61
N ALA A 6 -32.43 10.81 -7.73
CA ALA A 6 -31.88 11.34 -8.97
C ALA A 6 -31.44 12.80 -8.81
N ALA A 7 -32.27 13.65 -8.20
CA ALA A 7 -31.92 15.03 -7.89
C ALA A 7 -30.74 15.15 -6.91
N ALA A 8 -30.63 14.28 -5.91
CA ALA A 8 -29.49 14.23 -4.98
C ALA A 8 -28.19 13.77 -5.67
N LYS A 9 -28.29 12.89 -6.67
CA LYS A 9 -27.15 12.47 -7.51
C LYS A 9 -26.71 13.60 -8.45
N ILE A 10 -27.64 14.47 -8.89
CA ILE A 10 -27.37 15.68 -9.68
C ILE A 10 -26.80 16.82 -8.81
N LEU A 11 -27.25 16.94 -7.55
CA LEU A 11 -26.72 17.87 -6.54
C LEU A 11 -25.43 17.39 -5.87
N LYS A 12 -24.95 16.18 -6.19
CA LYS A 12 -23.67 15.67 -5.71
C LYS A 12 -22.58 16.57 -6.28
N LYS A 13 -22.13 17.54 -5.46
CA LYS A 13 -21.05 18.49 -5.70
C LYS A 13 -20.02 17.89 -6.67
N HIS A 14 -20.15 18.22 -7.96
CA HIS A 14 -19.23 17.76 -8.98
C HIS A 14 -17.89 18.37 -8.63
N LYS A 15 -17.00 17.54 -8.09
CA LYS A 15 -15.63 17.94 -7.78
C LYS A 15 -14.85 17.60 -9.04
N PRO A 16 -14.21 18.58 -9.68
CA PRO A 16 -13.40 18.30 -10.85
C PRO A 16 -12.28 17.34 -10.43
N CYS A 17 -12.14 16.23 -11.16
CA CYS A 17 -11.20 15.17 -10.83
C CYS A 17 -9.83 15.51 -11.43
N ILE A 18 -8.86 15.81 -10.58
CA ILE A 18 -7.47 16.09 -10.97
C ILE A 18 -6.72 14.77 -11.19
N ASP A 19 -7.14 13.70 -10.51
CA ASP A 19 -6.43 12.43 -10.45
C ASP A 19 -6.61 11.63 -11.74
N ASN A 20 -5.51 11.09 -12.26
CA ASN A 20 -5.52 10.11 -13.35
C ASN A 20 -5.83 8.70 -12.81
N ALA A 21 -6.30 7.80 -13.68
CA ALA A 21 -6.55 6.39 -13.35
C ALA A 21 -5.31 5.70 -12.76
N VAL A 22 -4.11 6.04 -13.26
CA VAL A 22 -2.84 5.52 -12.75
C VAL A 22 -2.63 5.95 -11.29
N PHE A 23 -2.95 7.19 -10.92
CA PHE A 23 -2.83 7.64 -9.53
C PHE A 23 -3.82 6.92 -8.62
N HIS A 24 -5.07 6.78 -9.06
CA HIS A 24 -6.05 5.99 -8.32
C HIS A 24 -5.60 4.54 -8.08
N LEU A 25 -4.94 3.92 -9.05
CA LEU A 25 -4.38 2.58 -8.86
C LEU A 25 -3.35 2.58 -7.71
N HIS A 26 -2.41 3.53 -7.71
CA HIS A 26 -1.31 3.57 -6.75
C HIS A 26 -1.76 3.93 -5.32
N TYR A 27 -2.46 5.05 -5.12
CA TYR A 27 -2.76 5.48 -3.75
C TYR A 27 -3.96 4.74 -3.14
N ARG A 28 -4.83 4.15 -3.97
CA ARG A 28 -6.06 3.50 -3.50
C ARG A 28 -6.02 2.00 -3.61
N VAL A 29 -5.73 1.44 -4.79
CA VAL A 29 -5.74 -0.02 -4.98
C VAL A 29 -4.53 -0.66 -4.32
N THR A 30 -3.32 -0.18 -4.63
CA THR A 30 -2.09 -0.72 -4.06
C THR A 30 -2.05 -0.55 -2.53
N PHE A 31 -2.49 0.60 -2.02
CA PHE A 31 -2.68 0.81 -0.57
C PHE A 31 -3.58 -0.25 0.06
N LEU A 32 -4.76 -0.50 -0.52
CA LEU A 32 -5.70 -1.51 -0.01
C LEU A 32 -5.11 -2.92 -0.06
N ILE A 33 -4.39 -3.27 -1.13
CA ILE A 33 -3.73 -4.57 -1.25
C ILE A 33 -2.72 -4.78 -0.11
N PHE A 34 -1.90 -3.77 0.20
CA PHE A 34 -0.93 -3.87 1.29
C PHE A 34 -1.59 -3.93 2.66
N ILE A 35 -2.65 -3.15 2.90
CA ILE A 35 -3.40 -3.21 4.16
C ILE A 35 -4.07 -4.58 4.35
N ILE A 36 -4.70 -5.13 3.31
CA ILE A 36 -5.33 -6.46 3.36
C ILE A 36 -4.27 -7.53 3.59
N SER A 37 -3.16 -7.49 2.85
CA SER A 37 -2.05 -8.43 3.02
C SER A 37 -1.44 -8.36 4.42
N GLY A 38 -1.22 -7.15 4.94
CA GLY A 38 -0.73 -6.93 6.30
C GLY A 38 -1.70 -7.45 7.36
N ALA A 39 -3.00 -7.24 7.17
CA ALA A 39 -4.03 -7.77 8.06
C ALA A 39 -4.07 -9.31 8.04
N LEU A 40 -3.97 -9.93 6.86
CA LEU A 40 -3.94 -11.39 6.72
C LEU A 40 -2.73 -12.02 7.41
N VAL A 41 -1.54 -11.45 7.18
CA VAL A 41 -0.31 -11.92 7.84
C VAL A 41 -0.45 -11.76 9.36
N THR A 42 -0.86 -10.58 9.83
CA THR A 42 -1.04 -10.32 11.27
C THR A 42 -2.09 -11.24 11.90
N ALA A 43 -3.19 -11.53 11.20
CA ALA A 43 -4.20 -12.45 11.68
C ALA A 43 -3.64 -13.87 11.87
N LYS A 44 -2.77 -14.33 10.97
CA LYS A 44 -2.07 -15.62 11.13
C LYS A 44 -1.18 -15.62 12.37
N GLU A 45 -0.46 -14.54 12.62
CA GLU A 45 0.42 -14.41 13.79
C GLU A 45 -0.34 -14.35 15.12
N PHE A 46 -1.56 -13.78 15.14
CA PHE A 46 -2.36 -13.62 16.36
C PHE A 46 -3.26 -14.82 16.67
N VAL A 47 -3.87 -15.44 15.65
CA VAL A 47 -4.84 -16.54 15.81
C VAL A 47 -4.19 -17.92 15.61
N GLY A 48 -3.07 -17.98 14.90
CA GLY A 48 -2.35 -19.22 14.58
C GLY A 48 -1.00 -19.33 15.28
N THR A 49 -0.37 -20.50 15.16
CA THR A 49 1.04 -20.68 15.50
C THR A 49 1.90 -20.35 14.27
N PRO A 50 2.81 -19.37 14.32
CA PRO A 50 3.56 -18.94 13.14
C PRO A 50 4.51 -20.02 12.61
N ILE A 51 5.05 -20.84 13.52
CA ILE A 51 5.90 -22.00 13.22
C ILE A 51 5.55 -23.16 14.17
N GLN A 52 5.72 -24.39 13.67
CA GLN A 52 5.60 -25.62 14.46
C GLN A 52 6.94 -26.36 14.43
N CYS A 53 7.59 -26.44 15.58
CA CYS A 53 8.84 -27.17 15.75
C CYS A 53 8.59 -28.62 16.17
N ILE A 54 9.52 -29.50 15.80
CA ILE A 54 9.57 -30.86 16.32
C ILE A 54 10.11 -30.78 17.74
N VAL A 55 9.26 -31.05 18.73
CA VAL A 55 9.57 -30.81 20.14
C VAL A 55 9.79 -32.15 20.86
N PRO A 56 10.92 -32.34 21.58
CA PRO A 56 11.09 -33.48 22.47
C PRO A 56 10.10 -33.39 23.64
N LYS A 57 9.62 -34.53 24.17
CA LYS A 57 8.56 -34.61 25.20
C LYS A 57 8.86 -33.85 26.51
N VAL A 58 10.11 -33.43 26.72
CA VAL A 58 10.59 -32.77 27.94
C VAL A 58 10.20 -31.28 28.00
N VAL A 59 9.98 -30.62 26.86
CA VAL A 59 9.76 -29.17 26.79
C VAL A 59 8.34 -28.85 26.29
N PRO A 60 7.64 -27.85 26.89
CA PRO A 60 6.35 -27.40 26.38
C PRO A 60 6.45 -26.88 24.95
N LYS A 61 5.54 -27.34 24.08
CA LYS A 61 5.57 -27.02 22.63
C LYS A 61 5.49 -25.52 22.34
N ASN A 62 4.70 -24.79 23.11
CA ASN A 62 4.54 -23.34 22.97
C ASN A 62 5.86 -22.59 23.21
N VAL A 63 6.65 -23.00 24.21
CA VAL A 63 7.93 -22.35 24.53
C VAL A 63 8.93 -22.58 23.40
N LEU A 64 9.05 -23.81 22.91
CA LEU A 64 9.99 -24.11 21.83
C LEU A 64 9.57 -23.46 20.51
N ASN A 65 8.26 -23.42 20.19
CA ASN A 65 7.78 -22.72 19.00
C ASN A 65 8.09 -21.22 19.06
N THR A 66 7.91 -20.57 20.21
CA THR A 66 8.28 -19.16 20.38
C THR A 66 9.79 -18.96 20.26
N PHE A 67 10.59 -19.85 20.86
CA PHE A 67 12.05 -19.81 20.72
C PHE A 67 12.49 -19.95 19.26
N CYS A 68 11.97 -20.95 18.54
CA CYS A 68 12.22 -21.15 17.11
C CYS A 68 11.78 -19.97 16.24
N TYR A 69 10.76 -19.22 16.66
CA TYR A 69 10.24 -18.08 15.91
C TYR A 69 11.07 -16.82 16.15
N ILE A 70 11.49 -16.59 17.40
CA ILE A 70 12.28 -15.41 17.79
C ILE A 70 13.73 -15.57 17.33
N MET A 71 14.31 -16.75 17.57
CA MET A 71 15.64 -17.09 17.10
C MET A 71 15.55 -17.42 15.61
N ALA A 72 16.41 -16.80 14.79
CA ALA A 72 16.41 -17.06 13.36
C ALA A 72 16.57 -18.57 13.09
N THR A 73 15.68 -19.12 12.25
CA THR A 73 15.85 -20.47 11.72
C THR A 73 16.89 -20.44 10.61
N PHE A 74 17.51 -21.57 10.31
CA PHE A 74 18.46 -21.67 9.22
C PHE A 74 18.18 -22.87 8.33
N SER A 75 18.62 -22.76 7.08
CA SER A 75 18.66 -23.87 6.13
C SER A 75 20.09 -24.14 5.70
N VAL A 76 20.40 -25.41 5.49
CA VAL A 76 21.69 -25.91 5.03
C VAL A 76 21.61 -26.22 3.53
N PRO A 77 22.27 -25.46 2.66
CA PRO A 77 22.22 -25.62 1.20
C PRO A 77 22.45 -27.03 0.68
N ARG A 78 23.41 -27.74 1.30
CA ARG A 78 23.76 -29.13 0.97
C ARG A 78 22.57 -30.09 1.03
N HIS A 79 21.52 -29.76 1.78
CA HIS A 79 20.31 -30.58 1.92
C HIS A 79 19.17 -30.19 0.96
N TRP A 80 19.36 -29.28 0.00
CA TRP A 80 18.28 -28.90 -0.92
C TRP A 80 17.91 -29.99 -1.94
N GLU A 81 18.90 -30.72 -2.45
CA GLU A 81 18.69 -31.74 -3.50
C GLU A 81 18.66 -33.18 -2.95
N LYS A 82 18.87 -33.35 -1.64
CA LYS A 82 18.85 -34.68 -1.02
C LYS A 82 17.42 -35.24 -0.96
N PRO A 83 17.24 -36.56 -1.15
CA PRO A 83 15.93 -37.18 -1.08
C PRO A 83 15.31 -37.05 0.32
N LEU A 84 14.01 -36.75 0.36
CA LEU A 84 13.25 -36.63 1.60
C LEU A 84 13.22 -37.97 2.35
N GLY A 85 13.42 -37.93 3.66
CA GLY A 85 13.36 -39.12 4.53
C GLY A 85 14.72 -39.74 4.88
N GLU A 86 15.79 -39.43 4.16
CA GLU A 86 17.17 -39.83 4.51
C GLU A 86 17.86 -38.78 5.38
N GLY A 87 17.35 -38.56 6.60
CA GLY A 87 17.90 -37.55 7.52
C GLY A 87 17.58 -36.10 7.14
N VAL A 88 16.83 -35.89 6.06
CA VAL A 88 16.32 -34.60 5.59
C VAL A 88 14.79 -34.58 5.74
N ALA A 89 14.30 -33.69 6.60
CA ALA A 89 12.86 -33.55 6.84
C ALA A 89 12.17 -32.72 5.75
N TYR A 90 12.89 -31.76 5.17
CA TYR A 90 12.47 -30.89 4.08
C TYR A 90 13.72 -30.34 3.38
N ALA A 91 13.61 -29.88 2.13
CA ALA A 91 14.73 -29.33 1.38
C ALA A 91 15.45 -28.22 2.19
N GLY A 92 16.73 -28.42 2.47
CA GLY A 92 17.55 -27.50 3.28
C GLY A 92 17.40 -27.67 4.80
N VAL A 93 16.60 -28.60 5.31
CA VAL A 93 16.37 -28.87 6.74
C VAL A 93 16.97 -30.22 7.12
N GLY A 94 18.16 -30.18 7.73
CA GLY A 94 18.93 -31.35 8.15
C GLY A 94 20.01 -30.99 9.17
N LEU A 95 20.82 -31.97 9.56
CA LEU A 95 21.98 -31.77 10.46
C LEU A 95 23.01 -30.87 9.77
N ALA A 96 23.44 -29.80 10.44
CA ALA A 96 24.54 -28.96 9.95
C ALA A 96 25.88 -29.52 10.41
N GLU A 97 26.84 -29.63 9.50
CA GLU A 97 28.24 -29.92 9.78
C GLU A 97 29.04 -28.60 9.91
N GLU A 98 30.26 -28.63 10.46
CA GLU A 98 31.05 -27.39 10.68
C GLU A 98 31.45 -26.67 9.39
N ASP A 99 31.59 -27.40 8.28
CA ASP A 99 31.95 -26.86 6.96
C ASP A 99 30.71 -26.55 6.08
N ASP A 100 29.50 -26.75 6.62
CA ASP A 100 28.27 -26.46 5.88
C ASP A 100 28.00 -24.96 5.82
N GLU A 101 27.63 -24.45 4.65
CA GLU A 101 27.07 -23.11 4.52
C GLU A 101 25.72 -23.02 5.27
N ILE A 102 25.45 -21.90 5.93
CA ILE A 102 24.23 -21.70 6.72
C ILE A 102 23.50 -20.44 6.23
N VAL A 103 22.25 -20.62 5.80
CA VAL A 103 21.38 -19.52 5.38
C VAL A 103 20.33 -19.23 6.45
N TYR A 104 20.39 -18.06 7.06
CA TYR A 104 19.48 -17.64 8.13
C TYR A 104 18.21 -16.97 7.59
N HIS A 105 17.06 -17.32 8.18
CA HIS A 105 15.72 -16.85 7.84
C HIS A 105 15.11 -16.06 9.00
N ALA A 106 15.49 -14.78 9.12
CA ALA A 106 14.94 -13.86 10.13
C ALA A 106 13.88 -12.88 9.57
N TYR A 107 13.56 -12.95 8.27
CA TYR A 107 12.75 -11.94 7.61
C TYR A 107 11.26 -11.99 7.98
N TYR A 108 10.73 -13.15 8.39
CA TYR A 108 9.30 -13.34 8.69
C TYR A 108 8.77 -12.34 9.73
N GLN A 109 9.59 -11.98 10.71
CA GLN A 109 9.26 -11.00 11.76
C GLN A 109 9.04 -9.59 11.19
N TRP A 110 9.73 -9.24 10.11
CA TRP A 110 9.74 -7.90 9.52
C TRP A 110 8.70 -7.70 8.42
N VAL A 111 8.23 -8.77 7.80
CA VAL A 111 7.21 -8.74 6.75
C VAL A 111 5.99 -7.88 7.11
N PRO A 112 5.30 -8.05 8.26
CA PRO A 112 4.12 -7.24 8.56
C PRO A 112 4.44 -5.74 8.70
N PHE A 113 5.59 -5.39 9.28
CA PHE A 113 6.02 -3.99 9.41
C PHE A 113 6.34 -3.37 8.05
N MET A 114 7.01 -4.11 7.17
CA MET A 114 7.33 -3.65 5.82
C MET A 114 6.07 -3.45 4.96
N LEU A 115 5.05 -4.31 5.09
CA LEU A 115 3.77 -4.14 4.39
C LEU A 115 3.04 -2.86 4.82
N VAL A 116 3.03 -2.56 6.12
CA VAL A 116 2.44 -1.31 6.63
C VAL A 116 3.24 -0.09 6.15
N LEU A 117 4.58 -0.16 6.22
CA LEU A 117 5.44 0.91 5.73
C LEU A 117 5.21 1.17 4.24
N GLN A 118 5.14 0.12 3.42
CA GLN A 118 4.82 0.23 2.00
C GLN A 118 3.45 0.88 1.79
N ALA A 119 2.41 0.44 2.51
CA ALA A 119 1.09 1.07 2.43
C ALA A 119 1.17 2.59 2.69
N VAL A 120 1.86 3.01 3.77
CA VAL A 120 2.04 4.43 4.08
C VAL A 120 2.78 5.16 2.96
N LEU A 121 3.89 4.61 2.46
CA LEU A 121 4.68 5.22 1.39
C LEU A 121 3.90 5.38 0.07
N PHE A 122 3.00 4.47 -0.26
CA PHE A 122 2.16 4.60 -1.46
C PHE A 122 1.02 5.61 -1.29
N TYR A 123 0.53 5.83 -0.07
CA TYR A 123 -0.51 6.82 0.21
C TYR A 123 0.05 8.23 0.43
N LEU A 124 1.28 8.34 0.94
CA LEU A 124 1.91 9.59 1.33
C LEU A 124 2.00 10.63 0.19
N PRO A 125 2.42 10.31 -1.04
CA PRO A 125 2.46 11.27 -2.14
C PRO A 125 1.10 11.89 -2.44
N HIS A 126 0.03 11.09 -2.42
CA HIS A 126 -1.32 11.59 -2.64
C HIS A 126 -1.78 12.48 -1.48
N TYR A 127 -1.46 12.10 -0.24
CA TYR A 127 -1.76 12.92 0.93
C TYR A 127 -1.06 14.28 0.87
N LEU A 128 0.24 14.30 0.57
CA LEU A 128 1.02 15.53 0.41
C LEU A 128 0.48 16.39 -0.72
N TRP A 129 0.24 15.79 -1.90
CA TRP A 129 -0.33 16.50 -3.05
C TRP A 129 -1.65 17.19 -2.68
N LYS A 130 -2.57 16.45 -2.05
CA LYS A 130 -3.87 16.98 -1.67
C LYS A 130 -3.79 18.13 -0.65
N ASN A 131 -2.80 18.09 0.25
CA ASN A 131 -2.58 19.17 1.21
C ASN A 131 -1.94 20.40 0.56
N LEU A 132 -1.02 20.22 -0.39
CA LEU A 132 -0.38 21.31 -1.14
C LEU A 132 -1.33 21.97 -2.14
N GLU A 133 -2.16 21.17 -2.80
CA GLU A 133 -3.19 21.59 -3.75
C GLU A 133 -4.21 22.54 -3.11
N GLY A 134 -4.61 22.29 -1.86
CA GLY A 134 -5.46 23.20 -1.07
C GLY A 134 -6.82 23.57 -1.69
N GLY A 135 -7.25 22.90 -2.76
CA GLY A 135 -8.46 23.25 -3.51
C GLY A 135 -8.28 24.37 -4.54
N ILE A 136 -7.04 24.73 -4.88
CA ILE A 136 -6.71 25.74 -5.88
C ILE A 136 -7.29 25.36 -7.24
N PHE A 137 -7.13 24.11 -7.69
CA PHE A 137 -7.68 23.66 -8.98
C PHE A 137 -9.20 23.78 -9.05
N SER A 138 -9.91 23.44 -7.96
CA SER A 138 -11.37 23.64 -7.89
C SER A 138 -11.77 25.11 -7.97
N THR A 139 -10.89 26.01 -7.53
CA THR A 139 -11.09 27.47 -7.55
C THR A 139 -10.79 28.03 -8.93
N ILE A 140 -9.70 27.59 -9.56
CA ILE A 140 -9.29 27.94 -10.94
C ILE A 140 -10.36 27.51 -11.94
N ILE A 141 -10.89 26.29 -11.81
CA ILE A 141 -11.97 25.82 -12.68
C ILE A 141 -13.25 26.63 -12.47
N ALA A 142 -13.47 27.23 -11.29
CA ALA A 142 -14.61 28.13 -11.01
C ALA A 142 -15.98 27.62 -11.51
N GLY A 143 -16.16 26.29 -11.53
CA GLY A 143 -17.36 25.63 -12.06
C GLY A 143 -17.56 25.72 -13.57
N LEU A 144 -16.51 25.96 -14.35
CA LEU A 144 -16.49 25.89 -15.82
C LEU A 144 -16.82 24.48 -16.34
N ASP A 145 -16.58 23.47 -15.50
CA ASP A 145 -16.91 22.05 -15.71
C ASP A 145 -18.42 21.75 -15.59
N LYS A 146 -19.26 22.75 -15.25
CA LYS A 146 -20.71 22.56 -15.19
C LYS A 146 -21.33 22.66 -16.58
N MET A 147 -21.93 21.56 -17.04
CA MET A 147 -22.56 21.46 -18.37
C MET A 147 -23.77 22.39 -18.57
N THR A 148 -24.40 22.85 -17.49
CA THR A 148 -25.61 23.70 -17.51
C THR A 148 -25.33 25.21 -17.59
N MET A 149 -24.15 25.62 -18.07
CA MET A 149 -23.77 27.04 -18.16
C MET A 149 -24.12 27.65 -19.52
N ASP A 150 -24.79 28.81 -19.47
CA ASP A 150 -25.08 29.70 -20.60
C ASP A 150 -23.80 30.11 -21.37
N GLU A 151 -23.87 30.24 -22.70
CA GLU A 151 -22.72 30.50 -23.57
C GLU A 151 -22.01 31.83 -23.26
N ASN A 152 -22.78 32.89 -23.01
CA ASN A 152 -22.21 34.20 -22.67
C ASN A 152 -21.47 34.17 -21.33
N SER A 153 -22.03 33.43 -20.36
CA SER A 153 -21.41 33.23 -19.05
C SER A 153 -20.12 32.38 -19.15
N ARG A 154 -20.09 31.43 -20.09
CA ARG A 154 -18.92 30.57 -20.35
C ARG A 154 -17.77 31.36 -20.96
N HIS A 155 -18.04 32.18 -21.98
CA HIS A 155 -17.02 33.04 -22.61
C HIS A 155 -16.34 33.98 -21.60
N LYS A 156 -17.13 34.61 -20.71
CA LYS A 156 -16.59 35.48 -19.65
C LYS A 156 -15.64 34.74 -18.71
N LYS A 157 -16.01 33.51 -18.30
CA LYS A 157 -15.16 32.68 -17.43
C LYS A 157 -13.89 32.18 -18.13
N HIS A 158 -13.96 31.81 -19.41
CA HIS A 158 -12.77 31.45 -20.19
C HIS A 158 -11.79 32.62 -20.29
N HIS A 159 -12.29 33.83 -20.55
CA HIS A 159 -11.46 35.02 -20.61
C HIS A 159 -10.79 35.33 -19.26
N LEU A 160 -11.56 35.22 -18.16
CA LEU A 160 -11.03 35.38 -16.80
C LEU A 160 -9.95 34.33 -16.47
N LEU A 161 -10.17 33.07 -16.85
CA LEU A 161 -9.20 31.99 -16.67
C LEU A 161 -7.92 32.23 -17.48
N ALA A 162 -8.04 32.66 -18.73
CA ALA A 162 -6.88 33.00 -19.57
C ALA A 162 -6.07 34.15 -18.97
N GLN A 163 -6.73 35.21 -18.51
CA GLN A 163 -6.05 36.32 -17.82
C GLN A 163 -5.38 35.86 -16.52
N TYR A 164 -6.03 34.99 -15.74
CA TYR A 164 -5.44 34.42 -14.53
C TYR A 164 -4.18 33.60 -14.84
N MET A 165 -4.24 32.71 -15.84
CA MET A 165 -3.11 31.87 -16.26
C MET A 165 -1.92 32.70 -16.75
N ILE A 166 -2.17 33.75 -17.55
CA ILE A 166 -1.11 34.66 -18.03
C ILE A 166 -0.48 35.42 -16.85
N LYS A 167 -1.30 35.90 -15.91
CA LYS A 167 -0.84 36.67 -14.75
C LYS A 167 -0.08 35.83 -13.72
N HIS A 168 -0.38 34.54 -13.62
CA HIS A 168 0.16 33.62 -12.60
C HIS A 168 1.02 32.49 -13.18
N LEU A 169 1.48 32.60 -14.43
CA LEU A 169 2.19 31.56 -15.19
C LEU A 169 3.41 30.94 -14.47
N HIS A 170 4.04 31.68 -13.55
CA HIS A 170 5.21 31.24 -12.79
C HIS A 170 4.97 31.07 -11.28
N MET A 171 3.74 31.30 -10.78
CA MET A 171 3.45 31.23 -9.33
C MET A 171 3.03 29.82 -8.87
N HIS A 172 2.67 28.93 -9.80
CA HIS A 172 2.27 27.55 -9.51
C HIS A 172 3.42 26.52 -9.63
N LEU A 173 4.66 26.97 -9.76
CA LEU A 173 5.85 26.11 -9.91
C LEU A 173 6.12 25.20 -8.69
N ASN A 174 5.59 25.53 -7.50
CA ASN A 174 5.76 24.71 -6.29
C ASN A 174 5.06 23.34 -6.34
N TRP A 175 4.30 23.06 -7.41
CA TRP A 175 3.56 21.81 -7.60
C TRP A 175 4.43 20.76 -8.28
N ALA A 176 5.43 21.21 -9.03
CA ALA A 176 6.46 20.38 -9.65
C ALA A 176 7.79 20.73 -8.99
N ILE A 177 7.95 20.38 -7.71
CA ILE A 177 9.29 20.39 -7.10
C ILE A 177 10.12 19.37 -7.88
N LYS A 178 11.17 19.89 -8.51
CA LYS A 178 12.14 19.17 -9.35
C LYS A 178 12.94 18.16 -8.55
#